data_AF-A0A957WQ35-F1
#
_entry.id   AF-A0A957WQ35-F1
#
_cell.length_a   1.000
_cell.length_b   1.000
_cell.length_c   1.000
_cell.angle_alpha   90.00
_cell.angle_beta   90.00
_cell.angle_gamma   90.00
#
_symmetry.space_group_name_H-M   'P 1'
#
loop_
_entity.id
_entity.type
_entity.pdbx_description
1 polymer ?
#
loop_
_entity_poly.entity_id
_entity_poly.type
_entity_poly.pdbx_seq_one_letter_code
_entity_poly.pdbx_strand_id
1 'polypeptide(L)'
;MNTLQQIQTKLSKLLNRPKSQPNYLQAVKRAYARFSQQHPDWAASFFDDYFLTHTAAPILRCVGQGHTKETACALALAWSRQFSWHNESKQQAFIAELTPVAGTFLRYLEIELGLRTTAWRLAVQAV
;
A
#
# COMPACT_ATOMS: atom_id res chain seq x y z
N MET A 1 -2.32 40.25 -16.41
CA MET A 1 -2.15 38.92 -15.76
C MET A 1 -1.10 39.04 -14.68
N ASN A 2 -1.49 38.77 -13.43
CA ASN A 2 -0.79 39.26 -12.23
C ASN A 2 0.26 38.23 -11.74
N THR A 3 1.52 38.63 -11.68
CA THR A 3 2.69 37.82 -11.29
C THR A 3 2.55 37.15 -9.93
N LEU A 4 1.74 37.72 -9.03
CA LEU A 4 1.44 37.15 -7.72
C LEU A 4 0.63 35.84 -7.80
N GLN A 5 -0.29 35.71 -8.76
CA GLN A 5 -1.05 34.46 -8.94
C GLN A 5 -0.18 33.32 -9.49
N GLN A 6 0.83 33.64 -10.31
CA GLN A 6 1.77 32.67 -10.86
C GLN A 6 2.75 32.13 -9.80
N ILE A 7 3.16 33.00 -8.88
CA ILE A 7 3.98 32.63 -7.72
C ILE A 7 3.18 31.74 -6.76
N GLN A 8 1.91 32.10 -6.48
CA GLN A 8 1.04 31.29 -5.63
C GLN A 8 0.74 29.90 -6.22
N THR A 9 0.55 29.78 -7.54
CA THR A 9 0.32 28.48 -8.19
C THR A 9 1.58 27.62 -8.30
N LYS A 10 2.77 28.23 -8.44
CA LYS A 10 4.04 27.49 -8.36
C LYS A 10 4.34 27.01 -6.95
N LEU A 11 4.11 27.85 -5.93
CA LEU A 11 4.30 27.49 -4.53
C LEU A 11 3.33 26.40 -4.08
N SER A 12 2.06 26.47 -4.48
CA SER A 12 1.09 25.42 -4.15
C SER A 12 1.44 24.08 -4.82
N LYS A 13 1.94 24.08 -6.06
CA LYS A 13 2.45 22.86 -6.71
C LYS A 13 3.73 22.31 -6.08
N LEU A 14 4.59 23.16 -5.53
CA LEU A 14 5.81 22.76 -4.83
C LEU A 14 5.54 22.24 -3.40
N LEU A 15 4.54 22.81 -2.71
CA LEU A 15 4.12 22.37 -1.39
C LEU A 15 3.23 21.12 -1.43
N ASN A 16 2.53 20.89 -2.55
CA ASN A 16 1.69 19.71 -2.79
C ASN A 16 2.43 18.59 -3.54
N ARG A 17 3.74 18.74 -3.78
CA ARG A 17 4.59 17.60 -4.11
C ARG A 17 4.64 16.74 -2.85
N PRO A 18 4.16 15.49 -2.86
CA PRO A 18 4.49 14.59 -1.77
C PRO A 18 6.01 14.57 -1.72
N LYS A 19 6.62 15.04 -0.62
CA LYS A 19 8.00 14.72 -0.31
C LYS A 19 8.04 13.21 -0.48
N SER A 20 8.67 12.71 -1.55
CA SER A 20 8.85 11.27 -1.74
C SER A 20 9.44 10.77 -0.44
N GLN A 21 8.63 10.12 0.39
CA GLN A 21 9.00 9.82 1.75
C GLN A 21 10.04 8.71 1.63
N PRO A 22 11.35 8.96 1.81
CA PRO A 22 12.33 7.88 1.77
C PRO A 22 11.93 6.76 2.76
N ASN A 23 11.27 7.14 3.86
CA ASN A 23 10.70 6.26 4.86
C ASN A 23 9.60 5.34 4.31
N TYR A 24 8.79 5.80 3.36
CA TYR A 24 7.69 5.00 2.82
C TYR A 24 8.19 3.90 1.90
N LEU A 25 9.06 4.23 0.96
CA LEU A 25 9.65 3.22 0.07
C LEU A 25 10.49 2.23 0.88
N GLN A 26 11.21 2.70 1.90
CA GLN A 26 11.94 1.84 2.81
C GLN A 26 11.01 0.92 3.61
N ALA A 27 9.85 1.43 4.09
CA ALA A 27 8.85 0.62 4.77
C ALA A 27 8.25 -0.45 3.86
N VAL A 28 7.95 -0.12 2.59
CA VAL A 28 7.49 -1.09 1.59
C VAL A 28 8.55 -2.19 1.38
N LYS A 29 9.82 -1.82 1.23
CA LYS A 29 10.92 -2.80 1.07
C LYS A 29 11.08 -3.72 2.27
N ARG A 30 11.00 -3.19 3.50
CA ARG A 30 11.08 -4.00 4.72
C ARG A 30 9.88 -4.91 4.91
N ALA A 31 8.67 -4.39 4.65
CA ALA A 31 7.44 -5.17 4.66
C ALA A 31 7.52 -6.30 3.63
N TYR A 32 8.04 -6.02 2.43
CA TYR A 32 8.24 -7.02 1.40
C TYR A 32 9.28 -8.08 1.80
N ALA A 33 10.42 -7.69 2.35
CA ALA A 33 11.44 -8.64 2.82
C ALA A 33 10.90 -9.60 3.88
N ARG A 34 10.06 -9.09 4.81
CA ARG A 34 9.39 -9.93 5.79
C ARG A 34 8.30 -10.82 5.15
N PHE A 35 7.54 -10.27 4.22
CA PHE A 35 6.51 -10.99 3.50
C PHE A 35 7.09 -12.16 2.70
N SER A 36 8.16 -11.94 1.93
CA SER A 36 8.77 -12.97 1.08
C SER A 36 9.40 -14.11 1.88
N GLN A 37 9.87 -13.84 3.10
CA GLN A 37 10.33 -14.89 4.02
C GLN A 37 9.20 -15.81 4.50
N GLN A 38 7.99 -15.28 4.69
CA GLN A 38 6.85 -16.05 5.21
C GLN A 38 5.95 -16.62 4.12
N HIS A 39 5.95 -16.00 2.95
CA HIS A 39 5.11 -16.34 1.81
C HIS A 39 5.96 -16.43 0.53
N PRO A 40 6.96 -17.34 0.48
CA PRO A 40 7.90 -17.41 -0.64
C PRO A 40 7.20 -17.71 -1.97
N ASP A 41 6.23 -18.62 -1.99
CA ASP A 41 5.49 -18.99 -3.21
C ASP A 41 4.70 -17.81 -3.79
N TRP A 42 4.13 -16.98 -2.92
CA TRP A 42 3.40 -15.79 -3.29
C TRP A 42 4.32 -14.66 -3.77
N ALA A 43 5.47 -14.47 -3.12
CA ALA A 43 6.50 -13.53 -3.57
C ALA A 43 7.09 -13.92 -4.93
N ALA A 44 7.18 -15.23 -5.22
CA ALA A 44 7.56 -15.74 -6.53
C ALA A 44 6.43 -15.62 -7.59
N SER A 45 5.19 -15.36 -7.16
CA SER A 45 4.00 -15.31 -8.02
C SER A 45 3.57 -13.88 -8.33
N PHE A 46 4.45 -13.12 -9.00
CA PHE A 46 4.21 -11.73 -9.45
C PHE A 46 3.96 -10.70 -8.34
N PHE A 47 4.14 -11.06 -7.08
CA PHE A 47 4.15 -10.10 -5.97
C PHE A 47 5.58 -9.63 -5.72
N ASP A 48 6.08 -8.75 -6.60
CA ASP A 48 7.46 -8.31 -6.62
C ASP A 48 7.60 -6.78 -6.47
N ASP A 49 8.84 -6.30 -6.47
CA ASP A 49 9.15 -4.86 -6.37
C ASP A 49 8.50 -4.05 -7.50
N TYR A 50 8.40 -4.60 -8.71
CA TYR A 50 7.78 -3.91 -9.84
C TYR A 50 6.28 -3.71 -9.59
N PHE A 51 5.56 -4.77 -9.20
CA PHE A 51 4.15 -4.68 -8.84
C PHE A 51 3.93 -3.67 -7.71
N LEU A 52 4.75 -3.73 -6.65
CA LEU A 52 4.61 -2.87 -5.47
C LEU A 52 4.87 -1.39 -5.77
N THR A 53 5.82 -1.09 -6.64
CA THR A 53 6.23 0.29 -6.97
C THR A 53 5.42 0.92 -8.11
N HIS A 54 4.71 0.12 -8.91
CA HIS A 54 3.92 0.60 -10.06
C HIS A 54 2.42 0.36 -9.87
N THR A 55 1.98 -0.89 -9.98
CA THR A 55 0.54 -1.24 -10.00
C THR A 55 -0.11 -1.04 -8.63
N ALA A 56 0.55 -1.46 -7.57
CA ALA A 56 0.02 -1.36 -6.21
C ALA A 56 0.25 0.02 -5.58
N ALA A 57 1.20 0.82 -6.08
CA ALA A 57 1.56 2.12 -5.52
C ALA A 57 0.36 3.04 -5.19
N PRO A 58 -0.65 3.25 -6.07
CA PRO A 58 -1.82 4.05 -5.72
C PRO A 58 -2.65 3.45 -4.59
N ILE A 59 -2.76 2.12 -4.51
CA ILE A 59 -3.50 1.41 -3.45
C ILE A 59 -2.77 1.55 -2.12
N LEU A 60 -1.46 1.36 -2.12
CA LEU A 60 -0.65 1.40 -0.91
C LEU A 60 -0.59 2.82 -0.29
N ARG A 61 -0.86 3.88 -1.07
CA ARG A 61 -0.95 5.26 -0.54
C ARG A 61 -2.16 5.48 0.37
N CYS A 62 -3.16 4.59 0.32
CA CYS A 62 -4.32 4.63 1.22
C CYS A 62 -4.07 3.93 2.56
N VAL A 63 -2.93 3.25 2.73
CA VAL A 63 -2.58 2.58 3.99
C VAL A 63 -2.47 3.61 5.12
N GLY A 64 -3.14 3.32 6.24
CA GLY A 64 -3.24 4.23 7.39
C GLY A 64 -4.48 5.11 7.42
N GLN A 65 -5.35 5.05 6.41
CA GLN A 65 -6.63 5.78 6.39
C GLN A 65 -7.78 5.05 7.10
N GLY A 66 -7.51 3.92 7.77
CA GLY A 66 -8.53 3.13 8.48
C GLY A 66 -9.33 2.13 7.64
N HIS A 67 -8.97 1.96 6.36
CA HIS A 67 -9.67 1.08 5.41
C HIS A 67 -8.86 -0.18 5.04
N THR A 68 -8.25 -0.84 6.04
CA THR A 68 -7.29 -1.94 5.80
C THR A 68 -7.94 -3.12 5.07
N LYS A 69 -9.22 -3.43 5.33
CA LYS A 69 -9.93 -4.55 4.68
C LYS A 69 -10.20 -4.26 3.20
N GLU A 70 -10.68 -3.07 2.89
CA GLU A 70 -10.95 -2.60 1.53
C GLU A 70 -9.64 -2.49 0.74
N THR A 71 -8.58 -2.01 1.38
CA THR A 71 -7.24 -1.92 0.79
C THR A 71 -6.68 -3.32 0.49
N ALA A 72 -6.90 -4.31 1.36
CA ALA A 72 -6.49 -5.70 1.12
C ALA A 72 -7.22 -6.30 -0.09
N CYS A 73 -8.53 -6.10 -0.19
CA CYS A 73 -9.33 -6.55 -1.33
C CYS A 73 -8.88 -5.87 -2.63
N ALA A 74 -8.66 -4.56 -2.61
CA ALA A 74 -8.17 -3.81 -3.76
C ALA A 74 -6.77 -4.29 -4.21
N LEU A 75 -5.88 -4.59 -3.26
CA LEU A 75 -4.55 -5.12 -3.55
C LEU A 75 -4.61 -6.53 -4.16
N ALA A 76 -5.45 -7.41 -3.61
CA ALA A 76 -5.68 -8.75 -4.14
C ALA A 76 -6.28 -8.72 -5.55
N LEU A 77 -7.22 -7.81 -5.82
CA LEU A 77 -7.77 -7.60 -7.15
C LEU A 77 -6.72 -7.08 -8.14
N ALA A 78 -5.89 -6.11 -7.74
CA ALA A 78 -4.83 -5.59 -8.59
C ALA A 78 -3.78 -6.67 -8.89
N TRP A 79 -3.49 -7.54 -7.93
CA TRP A 79 -2.57 -8.65 -8.09
C TRP A 79 -3.15 -9.73 -9.00
N SER A 80 -4.42 -10.11 -8.85
CA SER A 80 -5.04 -11.14 -9.70
C SER A 80 -5.04 -10.75 -11.18
N ARG A 81 -5.08 -9.45 -11.50
CA ARG A 81 -5.01 -8.94 -12.88
C ARG A 81 -3.68 -9.23 -13.60
N GLN A 82 -2.63 -9.64 -12.88
CA GLN A 82 -1.37 -10.07 -13.50
C GLN A 82 -1.48 -11.46 -14.16
N PHE A 83 -2.53 -12.21 -13.85
CA PHE A 83 -2.78 -13.53 -14.41
C PHE A 83 -3.83 -13.45 -15.52
N SER A 84 -3.68 -14.29 -16.54
CA SER A 84 -4.69 -14.44 -17.59
C SER A 84 -5.81 -15.37 -17.11
N TRP A 85 -7.02 -14.84 -16.96
CA TRP A 85 -8.20 -15.61 -16.56
C TRP A 85 -9.09 -15.88 -17.77
N HIS A 86 -9.61 -17.09 -17.87
CA HIS A 86 -10.63 -17.47 -18.86
C HIS A 86 -11.96 -17.83 -18.20
N ASN A 87 -11.99 -17.80 -16.85
CA ASN A 87 -13.14 -18.13 -16.05
C ASN A 87 -13.22 -17.16 -14.86
N GLU A 88 -14.27 -16.35 -14.83
CA GLU A 88 -14.50 -15.33 -13.82
C GLU A 88 -14.68 -15.93 -12.41
N SER A 89 -15.38 -17.07 -12.29
CA SER A 89 -15.54 -17.75 -11.00
C SER A 89 -14.22 -18.22 -10.41
N LYS A 90 -13.29 -18.73 -11.25
CA LYS A 90 -11.94 -19.09 -10.81
C LYS A 90 -11.13 -17.86 -10.39
N GLN A 91 -11.24 -16.77 -11.15
CA GLN A 91 -10.61 -15.50 -10.78
C GLN A 91 -11.12 -15.02 -9.41
N GLN A 92 -12.42 -15.12 -9.17
CA GLN A 92 -13.04 -14.65 -7.94
C GLN A 92 -12.66 -15.51 -6.73
N ALA A 93 -12.59 -16.83 -6.89
CA ALA A 93 -12.04 -17.73 -5.88
C ALA A 93 -10.58 -17.40 -5.55
N PHE A 94 -9.77 -17.13 -6.58
CA PHE A 94 -8.37 -16.75 -6.39
C PHE A 94 -8.22 -15.39 -5.69
N ILE A 95 -9.05 -14.39 -6.03
CA ILE A 95 -9.07 -13.12 -5.30
C ILE A 95 -9.41 -13.33 -3.82
N ALA A 96 -10.36 -14.21 -3.51
CA ALA A 96 -10.72 -14.54 -2.13
C ALA A 96 -9.54 -15.17 -1.35
N GLU A 97 -8.73 -15.99 -2.02
CA GLU A 97 -7.50 -16.57 -1.47
C GLU A 97 -6.38 -15.54 -1.29
N LEU A 98 -6.18 -14.64 -2.27
CA LEU A 98 -5.18 -13.58 -2.20
C LEU A 98 -5.48 -12.53 -1.15
N THR A 99 -6.76 -12.27 -0.84
CA THR A 99 -7.18 -11.21 0.08
C THR A 99 -6.54 -11.30 1.48
N PRO A 100 -6.54 -12.45 2.19
CA PRO A 100 -5.86 -12.58 3.47
C PRO A 100 -4.32 -12.45 3.37
N VAL A 101 -3.73 -12.90 2.26
CA VAL A 101 -2.27 -12.78 2.00
C VAL A 101 -1.88 -11.31 1.81
N ALA A 102 -2.64 -10.59 0.97
CA ALA A 102 -2.51 -9.15 0.78
C ALA A 102 -2.71 -8.39 2.11
N GLY A 103 -3.69 -8.79 2.92
CA GLY A 103 -3.91 -8.22 4.25
C GLY A 103 -2.73 -8.43 5.20
N THR A 104 -2.01 -9.55 5.08
CA THR A 104 -0.80 -9.82 5.86
C THR A 104 0.34 -8.90 5.46
N PHE A 105 0.56 -8.70 4.15
CA PHE A 105 1.52 -7.70 3.66
C PHE A 105 1.18 -6.28 4.17
N LEU A 106 -0.08 -5.86 4.08
CA LEU A 106 -0.50 -4.55 4.56
C LEU A 106 -0.25 -4.38 6.06
N ARG A 107 -0.43 -5.44 6.86
CA ARG A 107 -0.10 -5.42 8.28
C ARG A 107 1.39 -5.18 8.52
N TYR A 108 2.28 -5.79 7.72
CA TYR A 108 3.71 -5.51 7.81
C TYR A 108 4.03 -4.08 7.42
N LEU A 109 3.39 -3.57 6.38
CA LEU A 109 3.55 -2.18 5.98
C LEU A 109 3.08 -1.20 7.08
N GLU A 110 1.95 -1.45 7.72
CA GLU A 110 1.46 -0.64 8.86
C GLU A 110 2.45 -0.61 10.04
N ILE A 111 3.12 -1.73 10.31
CA ILE A 111 4.13 -1.84 11.37
C ILE A 111 5.37 -1.02 11.00
N GLU A 112 5.89 -1.18 9.78
CA GLU A 112 7.08 -0.45 9.31
C GLU A 112 6.83 1.06 9.19
N LEU A 113 5.58 1.46 8.92
CA LEU A 113 5.16 2.87 8.93
C LEU A 113 4.87 3.41 10.35
N GLY A 114 4.93 2.58 11.39
CA GLY A 114 4.65 2.97 12.77
C GLY A 114 3.17 3.30 13.06
N LEU A 115 2.25 2.92 12.17
CA LEU A 115 0.82 3.26 12.25
C LEU A 115 0.10 2.49 13.35
N ARG A 116 0.61 1.31 13.75
CA ARG A 116 0.04 0.51 14.85
C ARG A 116 0.51 0.95 16.25
N THR A 117 1.57 1.76 16.33
CA THR A 117 2.11 2.26 17.59
C THR A 117 1.50 3.59 18.05
N THR A 118 0.70 4.27 17.24
CA THR A 118 0.06 5.54 17.63
C THR A 118 -1.27 5.35 18.36
N ALA A 119 -1.95 4.21 18.18
CA ALA A 119 -3.24 3.93 18.83
C ALA A 119 -3.15 3.82 20.36
N TRP A 120 -2.04 3.36 20.93
CA TRP A 120 -1.86 3.29 22.39
C TRP A 120 -1.42 4.62 23.01
N ARG A 121 -0.83 5.53 22.23
CA ARG A 121 -0.35 6.83 22.76
C ARG A 121 -1.47 7.85 22.98
N LEU A 122 -2.55 7.77 22.19
CA LEU A 122 -3.73 8.63 22.36
C LEU A 122 -4.68 8.11 23.45
N ALA A 123 -4.64 6.82 23.76
CA ALA A 123 -5.45 6.23 24.83
C ALA A 123 -4.86 6.47 26.24
N VAL A 124 -3.55 6.73 26.36
CA VAL A 124 -2.85 6.91 27.65
C VAL A 124 -2.76 8.39 28.09
N GLN A 125 -3.04 9.35 27.21
CA GLN A 125 -3.10 10.79 27.55
C GLN A 125 -4.51 11.30 27.89
N ALA A 126 -5.51 10.42 27.90
CA ALA A 126 -6.91 10.74 28.22
C ALA A 126 -7.34 10.24 29.60
N VAL A 127 -6.39 9.96 30.51
CA VAL A 127 -6.63 9.60 31.92
C VAL A 127 -6.16 10.74 32.81
#